data_AF-A0A2M7AQB0-F1
#
_entry.id   AF-A0A2M7AQB0-F1
#
_cell.length_a   1.000
_cell.length_b   1.000
_cell.length_c   1.000
_cell.angle_alpha   90.00
_cell.angle_beta   90.00
_cell.angle_gamma   90.00
#
_symmetry.space_group_name_H-M   'P 1'
#
loop_
_entity.id
_entity.type
_entity.pdbx_description
1 polymer ?
#
loop_
_entity_poly.entity_id
_entity_poly.type
_entity_poly.pdbx_seq_one_letter_code
_entity_poly.pdbx_strand_id
1 'polypeptide(L)' 'SIKDLKIDGCDVMKTLNLKPGPRVGEILEKLFEKVVVKEIPNEKEKLLEKLKTF' A
#
# COMPACT_ATOMS: atom_id res chain seq x y z
N SER A 1 9.29 8.79 2.95
CA SER A 1 8.57 9.01 1.68
C SER A 1 7.76 7.75 1.36
N ILE A 2 6.72 7.82 0.52
CA ILE A 2 5.91 6.65 0.09
C ILE A 2 6.82 5.53 -0.47
N LYS A 3 7.97 5.90 -1.03
CA LYS A 3 9.04 4.98 -1.48
C LYS A 3 9.68 4.13 -0.38
N ASP A 4 9.50 4.48 0.89
CA ASP A 4 9.99 3.69 2.03
C ASP A 4 9.06 2.52 2.37
N LEU A 5 7.85 2.48 1.80
CA LEU A 5 6.98 1.32 1.93
C LEU A 5 7.68 0.07 1.35
N LYS A 6 7.52 -1.06 2.03
CA LYS A 6 8.00 -2.36 1.54
C LYS A 6 7.18 -2.93 0.36
N ILE A 7 6.23 -2.15 -0.15
CA ILE A 7 5.43 -2.46 -1.33
C ILE A 7 5.46 -1.29 -2.31
N ASP A 8 5.18 -1.57 -3.57
CA ASP A 8 5.10 -0.57 -4.62
C ASP A 8 3.70 -0.52 -5.28
N GLY A 9 3.55 0.35 -6.28
CA GLY A 9 2.31 0.45 -7.04
C GLY A 9 1.99 -0.82 -7.84
N CYS A 10 3.00 -1.60 -8.23
CA CYS A 10 2.79 -2.88 -8.91
C CYS A 10 2.17 -3.92 -7.97
N ASP A 11 2.64 -3.99 -6.73
CA ASP A 11 2.07 -4.84 -5.69
C ASP A 11 0.61 -4.48 -5.44
N VAL A 12 0.28 -3.18 -5.33
CA VAL A 12 -1.10 -2.70 -5.18
C VAL A 12 -1.96 -3.08 -6.39
N MET A 13 -1.48 -2.83 -7.61
CA MET A 13 -2.19 -3.15 -8.85
C MET A 13 -2.50 -4.64 -8.96
N LYS A 14 -1.52 -5.51 -8.66
CA LYS A 14 -1.70 -6.96 -8.69
C LYS A 14 -2.65 -7.45 -7.60
N THR A 15 -2.54 -6.91 -6.39
CA THR A 15 -3.33 -7.36 -5.23
C THR A 15 -4.80 -6.98 -5.35
N LEU A 16 -5.09 -5.76 -5.79
CA LEU A 16 -6.45 -5.23 -5.96
C LEU A 16 -6.98 -5.39 -7.39
N ASN A 17 -6.19 -6.00 -8.28
CA ASN A 17 -6.47 -6.13 -9.71
C ASN A 17 -6.87 -4.80 -10.37
N LEU A 18 -6.19 -3.72 -9.99
CA LEU A 18 -6.45 -2.35 -10.45
C LEU A 18 -5.63 -2.02 -11.70
N LYS A 19 -6.21 -1.20 -12.57
CA LYS A 19 -5.49 -0.61 -13.70
C LYS A 19 -4.53 0.48 -13.20
N PRO A 20 -3.40 0.70 -13.89
CA PRO A 20 -2.49 1.80 -13.59
C PRO A 20 -3.23 3.14 -13.68
N GLY A 21 -3.08 3.96 -12.63
CA GLY A 21 -3.75 5.25 -12.54
C GLY A 21 -3.54 5.92 -11.18
N PRO A 22 -4.05 7.16 -11.01
CA PRO A 22 -3.85 7.96 -9.80
C PRO A 22 -4.38 7.28 -8.53
N ARG A 23 -5.43 6.44 -8.66
CA ARG A 23 -5.98 5.65 -7.55
C ARG A 23 -4.94 4.76 -6.86
N VAL A 24 -3.93 4.27 -7.58
CA VAL A 24 -2.85 3.46 -6.98
C VAL A 24 -2.00 4.32 -6.04
N GLY A 25 -1.72 5.55 -6.44
CA GLY A 25 -1.01 6.54 -5.61
C GLY A 25 -1.79 6.89 -4.35
N GLU A 26 -3.10 7.12 -4.47
CA GLU A 26 -3.98 7.41 -3.32
C GLU A 26 -4.00 6.25 -2.29
N ILE A 27 -4.01 5.00 -2.76
CA ILE A 27 -3.97 3.83 -1.89
C ILE A 27 -2.61 3.73 -1.18
N LEU A 28 -1.51 3.95 -1.91
CA LEU A 28 -0.17 3.96 -1.33
C LEU A 28 0.00 5.08 -0.29
N GLU A 29 -0.56 6.27 -0.53
CA GLU A 29 -0.58 7.37 0.44
C GLU A 29 -1.33 6.98 1.71
N LYS A 30 -2.56 6.46 1.58
CA LYS A 30 -3.33 6.00 2.74
C LYS A 30 -2.62 4.89 3.52
N LEU A 31 -1.95 3.98 2.81
CA LEU A 31 -1.18 2.92 3.46
C LEU A 31 0.03 3.50 4.20
N PHE A 32 0.70 4.47 3.60
CA PHE A 32 1.82 5.18 4.20
C PHE A 32 1.40 5.92 5.47
N GLU A 33 0.28 6.63 5.46
CA GLU A 33 -0.26 7.29 6.66
C GLU A 33 -0.46 6.30 7.81
N LYS A 34 -1.07 5.13 7.55
CA LYS A 34 -1.27 4.06 8.55
C LYS A 34 0.05 3.54 9.12
N VAL A 35 1.08 3.44 8.30
CA VAL A 35 2.43 3.06 8.75
C VAL A 35 3.05 4.16 9.61
N VAL A 36 2.88 5.43 9.21
CA VAL A 36 3.40 6.59 9.96
C VAL A 36 2.75 6.70 11.34
N VAL A 37 1.44 6.47 11.45
CA VAL A 37 0.74 6.44 12.74
C VAL A 37 0.95 5.14 13.53
N LYS A 38 1.81 4.22 13.04
CA LYS A 38 2.13 2.92 13.63
C LYS A 38 0.92 1.98 13.79
N GLU A 39 -0.13 2.16 13.00
CA GLU A 39 -1.25 1.20 12.95
C GLU A 39 -0.84 -0.10 12.27
N ILE A 40 0.09 -0.03 11.31
CA ILE A 40 0.53 -1.18 10.52
C ILE A 40 2.06 -1.17 10.43
N PRO A 41 2.74 -2.30 10.67
CA PRO A 41 4.17 -2.40 10.43
C PRO A 41 4.49 -2.24 8.94
N ASN A 42 5.61 -1.59 8.64
CA ASN A 42 6.14 -1.45 7.28
C ASN A 42 6.78 -2.75 6.79
N GLU A 43 5.99 -3.82 6.73
CA GLU A 43 6.41 -5.15 6.31
C GLU A 43 5.59 -5.57 5.09
N LYS A 44 6.26 -6.10 4.07
CA LYS A 44 5.61 -6.42 2.78
C LYS A 44 4.37 -7.29 2.97
N GLU A 45 4.46 -8.33 3.79
CA GLU A 45 3.35 -9.26 4.05
C GLU A 45 2.17 -8.57 4.73
N LYS A 46 2.42 -7.76 5.76
CA LYS A 46 1.38 -7.04 6.50
C LYS A 46 0.69 -5.97 5.68
N LEU A 47 1.45 -5.28 4.83
CA LEU A 47 0.93 -4.29 3.89
C LEU A 47 0.07 -4.95 2.81
N LEU A 48 0.50 -6.10 2.26
CA LEU A 48 -0.29 -6.90 1.32
C LEU A 48 -1.55 -7.49 1.95
N GLU A 49 -1.47 -7.97 3.19
CA GLU A 49 -2.62 -8.45 3.95
C GLU A 49 -3.63 -7.34 4.15
N LYS A 50 -3.17 -6.13 4.50
CA LYS A 50 -4.04 -4.96 4.63
C LYS A 50 -4.69 -4.57 3.30
N LEU A 51 -3.94 -4.61 2.20
CA LEU A 51 -4.48 -4.32 0.87
C LEU A 51 -5.63 -5.26 0.49
N LYS A 52 -5.60 -6.53 0.90
CA LYS A 52 -6.73 -7.45 0.67
C LYS A 52 -8.00 -7.08 1.45
N THR A 53 -7.85 -6.27 2.50
CA THR A 53 -8.96 -5.77 3.34
C THR A 53 -9.38 -4.34 3.02
N PHE A 54 -8.79 -3.74 1.98
CA PHE A 54 -9.02 -2.36 1.55
C PHE A 54 -10.21 -2.27 0.59
#